data_AF-A0A6F8XNJ8-F1
#
_entry.id   AF-A0A6F8XNJ8-F1
#
_cell.length_a   1.000
_cell.length_b   1.000
_cell.length_c   1.000
_cell.angle_alpha   90.00
_cell.angle_beta   90.00
_cell.angle_gamma   90.00
#
_symmetry.space_group_name_H-M   'P 1'
#
loop_
_entity.id
_entity.type
_entity.pdbx_description
1 polymer ?
#
loop_
_entity_poly.entity_id
_entity_poly.type
_entity_poly.pdbx_seq_one_letter_code
_entity_poly.pdbx_strand_id
1 'polypeptide(L)'
;MDGPPETVAAEAARHGLVARLVAAATRRTDPIRAGWLGAAVGAPLALLMFLLGMPVAGVLLVPAAIACGVGYALALPKGGRREAEAVDQPVTSVSVAQQIAAIRQGERLVVGPLAVTADSIERLADGVHLPWERVRSVRLVGDDRIIIGETGGQRGWFSGAVPDALGAVRLIAGLRPTASVIMPDPTSGHAERAGVRHRPHLASLAGLAALALLPGVAYAVVGPVGDKGSAGSASTRPAALSPSGTGSSPTASPSPSPRPGLPETVYEYSAACVGRGFPGAPPYQGAGPHPIYVHNGGVRGPDSWHSEDPAKIQLVVCVKSSEGRVLKKCEYHGIGREGVTQDMVLGRYRLVVREARTAKVIAEMRLDGANRYCRLGLVGGEASPDRRQVSKLSTEQLQEALGQYVEHPDA
;
A
#
# COMPACT_ATOMS: atom_id res chain seq x y z
N MET A 1 -6.00 45.40 -6.43
CA MET A 1 -4.71 44.89 -5.92
C MET A 1 -4.40 43.66 -6.75
N ASP A 2 -3.66 43.89 -7.82
CA ASP A 2 -3.25 42.91 -8.80
C ASP A 2 -1.93 42.26 -8.38
N GLY A 3 -1.89 40.93 -8.35
CA GLY A 3 -0.69 40.12 -8.16
C GLY A 3 -0.86 38.78 -8.89
N PRO A 4 0.15 38.30 -9.64
CA PRO A 4 -0.04 37.23 -10.63
C PRO A 4 -0.03 35.83 -10.01
N PRO A 5 -0.79 34.86 -10.56
CA PRO A 5 -0.80 33.47 -10.10
C PRO A 5 0.15 32.61 -10.95
N GLU A 6 1.46 32.68 -10.72
CA GLU A 6 2.41 31.73 -11.33
C GLU A 6 3.52 31.36 -10.35
N THR A 7 3.28 30.41 -9.46
CA THR A 7 4.37 29.62 -8.83
C THR A 7 3.97 28.25 -8.29
N VAL A 8 2.68 27.93 -8.08
CA VAL A 8 2.32 26.64 -7.44
C VAL A 8 2.29 25.45 -8.41
N ALA A 9 1.99 25.67 -9.70
CA ALA A 9 1.93 24.59 -10.69
C ALA A 9 3.30 24.07 -11.12
N ALA A 10 4.34 24.90 -11.05
CA ALA A 10 5.70 24.54 -11.48
C ALA A 10 6.46 23.68 -10.45
N GLU A 11 6.14 23.82 -9.16
CA GLU A 11 6.77 23.04 -8.07
C GLU A 11 6.20 21.61 -8.00
N ALA A 12 4.88 21.45 -8.21
CA ALA A 12 4.21 20.15 -8.19
C ALA A 12 4.66 19.22 -9.34
N ALA A 13 5.01 19.80 -10.51
CA ALA A 13 5.53 19.05 -11.64
C ALA A 13 6.96 18.51 -11.40
N ARG A 14 7.78 19.19 -10.59
CA ARG A 14 9.16 18.75 -10.29
C ARG A 14 9.21 17.56 -9.33
N HIS A 15 8.33 17.51 -8.32
CA HIS A 15 8.31 16.39 -7.37
C HIS A 15 7.72 15.10 -7.96
N GLY A 16 6.77 15.19 -8.90
CA GLY A 16 6.20 14.03 -9.58
C GLY A 16 7.12 13.36 -10.60
N LEU A 17 8.01 14.13 -11.24
CA LEU A 17 8.94 13.62 -12.26
C LEU A 17 10.15 12.90 -11.64
N VAL A 18 10.65 13.37 -10.50
CA VAL A 18 11.78 12.75 -9.80
C VAL A 18 11.40 11.38 -9.22
N ALA A 19 10.19 11.25 -8.65
CA ALA A 19 9.70 9.95 -8.15
C ALA A 19 9.49 8.92 -9.29
N ARG A 20 9.06 9.39 -10.47
CA ARG A 20 8.85 8.53 -11.65
C ARG A 20 10.16 8.10 -12.31
N LEU A 21 11.18 8.97 -12.35
CA LEU A 21 12.51 8.60 -12.85
C LEU A 21 13.24 7.63 -11.92
N VAL A 22 13.08 7.77 -10.59
CA VAL A 22 13.67 6.83 -9.63
C VAL A 22 13.00 5.44 -9.69
N ALA A 23 11.67 5.37 -9.86
CA ALA A 23 10.96 4.09 -9.99
C ALA A 23 11.18 3.38 -11.34
N ALA A 24 11.42 4.15 -12.42
CA ALA A 24 11.78 3.60 -13.72
C ALA A 24 13.26 3.15 -13.79
N ALA A 25 14.15 3.83 -13.06
CA ALA A 25 15.58 3.47 -12.98
C ALA A 25 15.84 2.17 -12.21
N THR A 26 14.95 1.79 -11.27
CA THR A 26 15.13 0.57 -10.45
C THR A 26 14.66 -0.74 -11.10
N ARG A 27 14.05 -0.72 -12.30
CA ARG A 27 13.56 -1.94 -12.99
C ARG A 27 14.45 -2.45 -14.13
N ARG A 28 15.63 -1.85 -14.35
CA ARG A 28 16.63 -2.31 -15.33
C ARG A 28 17.91 -2.81 -14.65
N THR A 29 17.83 -3.82 -13.79
CA THR A 29 19.03 -4.42 -13.21
C THR A 29 18.87 -5.92 -12.93
N ASP A 30 18.83 -6.76 -13.96
CA ASP A 30 18.96 -8.23 -13.76
C ASP A 30 19.98 -9.00 -14.62
N PRO A 31 20.70 -8.43 -15.60
CA PRO A 31 21.93 -9.06 -16.09
C PRO A 31 23.18 -8.62 -15.30
N ILE A 32 23.14 -7.44 -14.67
CA ILE A 32 24.30 -6.85 -13.96
C ILE A 32 24.56 -7.60 -12.65
N ARG A 33 23.52 -7.99 -11.89
CA ARG A 33 23.70 -8.67 -10.59
C ARG A 33 24.31 -10.07 -10.70
N ALA A 34 23.99 -10.82 -11.75
CA ALA A 34 24.61 -12.12 -12.02
C ALA A 34 26.12 -11.98 -12.34
N GLY A 35 26.50 -10.92 -13.09
CA GLY A 35 27.90 -10.61 -13.36
C GLY A 35 28.68 -10.21 -12.09
N TRP A 36 28.05 -9.44 -11.18
CA TRP A 36 28.68 -9.04 -9.93
C TRP A 36 28.89 -10.20 -8.95
N LEU A 37 27.98 -11.19 -8.90
CA LEU A 37 28.16 -12.41 -8.09
C LEU A 37 29.31 -13.28 -8.61
N GLY A 38 29.47 -13.42 -9.93
CA GLY A 38 30.61 -14.12 -10.53
C GLY A 38 31.94 -13.43 -10.24
N ALA A 39 31.99 -12.09 -10.34
CA ALA A 39 33.19 -11.31 -10.04
C ALA A 39 33.55 -11.34 -8.54
N ALA A 40 32.55 -11.32 -7.66
CA ALA A 40 32.75 -11.33 -6.20
C ALA A 40 33.35 -12.64 -5.67
N VAL A 41 33.10 -13.78 -6.35
CA VAL A 41 33.66 -15.08 -5.97
C VAL A 41 34.96 -15.39 -6.72
N GLY A 42 35.07 -14.99 -8.00
CA GLY A 42 36.25 -15.29 -8.83
C GLY A 42 37.51 -14.53 -8.41
N ALA A 43 37.38 -13.25 -8.03
CA ALA A 43 38.51 -12.41 -7.63
C ALA A 43 39.24 -12.90 -6.37
N PRO A 44 38.56 -13.24 -5.24
CA PRO A 44 39.25 -13.74 -4.05
C PRO A 44 39.88 -15.12 -4.27
N LEU A 45 39.30 -15.98 -5.12
CA LEU A 45 39.87 -17.29 -5.43
C LEU A 45 41.16 -17.18 -6.27
N ALA A 46 41.18 -16.27 -7.24
CA ALA A 46 42.39 -15.99 -8.04
C ALA A 46 43.51 -15.40 -7.17
N LEU A 47 43.17 -14.50 -6.24
CA LEU A 47 44.11 -13.95 -5.27
C LEU A 47 44.69 -15.04 -4.35
N LEU A 48 43.85 -15.94 -3.86
CA LEU A 48 44.27 -17.08 -3.02
C LEU A 48 45.27 -17.98 -3.77
N MET A 49 45.00 -18.32 -5.03
CA MET A 49 45.89 -19.14 -5.86
C MET A 49 47.23 -18.46 -6.13
N PHE A 50 47.23 -17.13 -6.27
CA PHE A 50 48.45 -16.36 -6.43
C PHE A 50 49.29 -16.36 -5.14
N LEU A 51 48.65 -16.21 -3.97
CA LEU A 51 49.31 -16.28 -2.66
C LEU A 51 49.87 -17.67 -2.35
N LEU A 52 49.30 -18.73 -2.91
CA LEU A 52 49.79 -20.11 -2.78
C LEU A 52 50.91 -20.46 -3.77
N GLY A 53 51.48 -19.48 -4.49
CA GLY A 53 52.62 -19.69 -5.38
C GLY A 53 52.27 -20.37 -6.71
N MET A 54 50.99 -20.36 -7.11
CA MET A 54 50.51 -20.91 -8.39
C MET A 54 50.03 -19.79 -9.34
N PRO A 55 50.93 -18.89 -9.80
CA PRO A 55 50.54 -17.71 -10.58
C PRO A 55 49.93 -18.09 -11.93
N VAL A 56 50.39 -19.19 -12.55
CA VAL A 56 49.88 -19.67 -13.84
C VAL A 56 48.44 -20.17 -13.71
N ALA A 57 48.08 -20.82 -12.60
CA ALA A 57 46.70 -21.28 -12.35
C ALA A 57 45.75 -20.10 -12.12
N GLY A 58 46.20 -19.05 -11.42
CA GLY A 58 45.42 -17.83 -11.21
C GLY A 58 45.12 -17.07 -12.52
N VAL A 59 46.11 -16.99 -13.42
CA VAL A 59 45.95 -16.30 -14.73
C VAL A 59 44.97 -17.04 -15.65
N LEU A 60 44.90 -18.38 -15.58
CA LEU A 60 43.98 -19.18 -16.41
C LEU A 60 42.53 -19.21 -15.87
N LEU A 61 42.33 -19.02 -14.56
CA LEU A 61 41.00 -19.06 -13.93
C LEU A 61 40.13 -17.84 -14.25
N VAL A 62 40.73 -16.66 -14.42
CA VAL A 62 40.01 -15.42 -14.72
C VAL A 62 39.30 -15.48 -16.09
N PRO A 63 39.97 -15.80 -17.22
CA PRO A 63 39.29 -15.90 -18.51
C PRO A 63 38.28 -17.06 -18.57
N ALA A 64 38.52 -18.17 -17.84
CA ALA A 64 37.55 -19.26 -17.74
C ALA A 64 36.25 -18.85 -17.02
N ALA A 65 36.36 -18.09 -15.92
CA ALA A 65 35.19 -17.55 -15.21
C ALA A 65 34.41 -16.55 -16.07
N ILE A 66 35.10 -15.70 -16.83
CA ILE A 66 34.48 -14.76 -17.77
C ILE A 66 33.77 -15.53 -18.91
N ALA A 67 34.42 -16.54 -19.49
CA ALA A 67 33.84 -17.37 -20.54
C ALA A 67 32.60 -18.13 -20.07
N CYS A 68 32.61 -18.67 -18.84
CA CYS A 68 31.43 -19.30 -18.24
C CYS A 68 30.29 -18.30 -18.00
N GLY A 69 30.60 -17.09 -17.52
CA GLY A 69 29.58 -16.04 -17.33
C GLY A 69 28.94 -15.60 -18.65
N VAL A 70 29.74 -15.40 -19.69
CA VAL A 70 29.26 -15.04 -21.04
C VAL A 70 28.49 -16.19 -21.68
N GLY A 71 28.99 -17.42 -21.56
CA GLY A 71 28.32 -18.62 -22.05
C GLY A 71 26.96 -18.84 -21.40
N TYR A 72 26.86 -18.65 -20.07
CA TYR A 72 25.59 -18.73 -19.35
C TYR A 72 24.61 -17.64 -19.79
N ALA A 73 25.08 -16.40 -19.96
CA ALA A 73 24.24 -15.30 -20.46
C ALA A 73 23.72 -15.53 -21.90
N LEU A 74 24.49 -16.23 -22.74
CA LEU A 74 24.11 -16.55 -24.12
C LEU A 74 23.28 -17.84 -24.25
N ALA A 75 23.42 -18.79 -23.33
CA ALA A 75 22.70 -20.06 -23.31
C ALA A 75 21.32 -19.97 -22.65
N LEU A 76 20.99 -18.85 -22.00
CA LEU A 76 19.62 -18.60 -21.57
C LEU A 76 18.70 -18.57 -22.80
N PRO A 77 17.66 -19.41 -22.85
CA PRO A 77 16.79 -19.51 -24.01
C PRO A 77 16.15 -18.16 -24.32
N LYS A 78 16.35 -17.63 -25.53
CA LYS A 78 15.68 -16.44 -26.06
C LYS A 78 14.19 -16.68 -26.37
N GLY A 79 13.54 -17.59 -25.63
CA GLY A 79 12.13 -17.93 -25.78
C GLY A 79 11.27 -17.07 -24.84
N GLY A 80 10.35 -16.28 -25.41
CA GLY A 80 9.28 -15.65 -24.63
C GLY A 80 9.08 -14.14 -24.83
N ARG A 81 9.68 -13.49 -25.84
CA ARG A 81 9.52 -12.03 -26.03
C ARG A 81 8.25 -11.60 -26.79
N ARG A 82 7.32 -12.51 -27.11
CA ARG A 82 6.05 -12.17 -27.79
C ARG A 82 4.77 -12.51 -27.02
N GLU A 83 4.84 -13.18 -25.87
CA GLU A 83 3.68 -13.44 -25.00
C GLU A 83 3.72 -12.71 -23.66
N ALA A 84 4.88 -12.17 -23.25
CA ALA A 84 5.01 -11.39 -22.01
C ALA A 84 4.56 -9.91 -22.13
N GLU A 85 4.20 -9.43 -23.32
CA GLU A 85 3.78 -8.04 -23.54
C GLU A 85 2.25 -7.83 -23.37
N ALA A 86 1.51 -8.89 -23.05
CA ALA A 86 0.06 -8.84 -22.80
C ALA A 86 -0.34 -8.86 -21.31
N VAL A 87 0.58 -9.03 -20.34
CA VAL A 87 0.22 -9.30 -18.94
C VAL A 87 0.96 -8.40 -17.93
N ASP A 88 1.26 -7.15 -18.27
CA ASP A 88 1.75 -6.18 -17.27
C ASP A 88 1.30 -4.74 -17.59
N GLN A 89 0.04 -4.57 -18.01
CA GLN A 89 -0.57 -3.25 -17.98
C GLN A 89 -1.04 -2.96 -16.55
N PRO A 90 -0.57 -1.88 -15.89
CA PRO A 90 -1.09 -1.50 -14.60
C PRO A 90 -2.60 -1.28 -14.72
N VAL A 91 -3.37 -2.03 -13.95
CA VAL A 91 -4.84 -1.96 -13.91
C VAL A 91 -5.23 -0.57 -13.43
N THR A 92 -5.51 0.31 -14.38
CA THR A 92 -6.14 1.60 -14.13
C THR A 92 -7.58 1.36 -13.71
N SER A 93 -8.18 2.24 -12.91
CA SER A 93 -9.60 2.16 -12.53
C SER A 93 -10.55 1.99 -13.72
N VAL A 94 -10.14 2.49 -14.89
CA VAL A 94 -10.85 2.37 -16.17
C VAL A 94 -10.96 0.91 -16.63
N SER A 95 -9.92 0.09 -16.42
CA SER A 95 -9.91 -1.32 -16.81
C SER A 95 -10.83 -2.20 -15.95
N VAL A 96 -10.95 -1.90 -14.64
CA VAL A 96 -11.84 -2.65 -13.73
C VAL A 96 -13.31 -2.41 -14.11
N ALA A 97 -13.70 -1.17 -14.40
CA ALA A 97 -15.07 -0.86 -14.79
C ALA A 97 -15.49 -1.57 -16.09
N GLN A 98 -14.59 -1.65 -17.07
CA GLN A 98 -14.81 -2.40 -18.32
C GLN A 98 -14.96 -3.90 -18.06
N GLN A 99 -14.09 -4.49 -17.24
CA GLN A 99 -14.18 -5.89 -16.85
C GLN A 99 -15.48 -6.21 -16.13
N ILE A 100 -15.94 -5.34 -15.21
CA ILE A 100 -17.24 -5.49 -14.53
C ILE A 100 -18.39 -5.47 -15.55
N ALA A 101 -18.35 -4.54 -16.51
CA ALA A 101 -19.39 -4.44 -17.54
C ALA A 101 -19.43 -5.70 -18.41
N ALA A 102 -18.28 -6.23 -18.79
CA ALA A 102 -18.18 -7.43 -19.61
C ALA A 102 -18.66 -8.69 -18.88
N ILE A 103 -18.30 -8.84 -17.59
CA ILE A 103 -18.82 -9.92 -16.73
C ILE A 103 -20.34 -9.85 -16.60
N ARG A 104 -20.92 -8.64 -16.45
CA ARG A 104 -22.38 -8.44 -16.42
C ARG A 104 -23.06 -8.79 -17.74
N GLN A 105 -22.34 -8.80 -18.85
CA GLN A 105 -22.83 -9.25 -20.16
C GLN A 105 -22.70 -10.78 -20.36
N GLY A 106 -22.29 -11.51 -19.32
CA GLY A 106 -22.13 -12.97 -19.34
C GLY A 106 -20.72 -13.44 -19.67
N GLU A 107 -19.74 -12.53 -19.79
CA GLU A 107 -18.35 -12.94 -19.99
C GLU A 107 -17.78 -13.59 -18.72
N ARG A 108 -16.98 -14.65 -18.92
CA ARG A 108 -16.23 -15.32 -17.85
C ARG A 108 -14.81 -14.78 -17.83
N LEU A 109 -14.45 -14.05 -16.77
CA LEU A 109 -13.10 -13.50 -16.63
C LEU A 109 -12.23 -14.39 -15.74
N VAL A 110 -11.05 -14.78 -16.22
CA VAL A 110 -10.09 -15.56 -15.44
C VAL A 110 -9.10 -14.63 -14.74
N VAL A 111 -9.00 -14.74 -13.42
CA VAL A 111 -8.10 -13.96 -12.56
C VAL A 111 -7.28 -14.93 -11.71
N GLY A 112 -6.16 -15.39 -12.26
CA GLY A 112 -5.31 -16.39 -11.63
C GLY A 112 -6.04 -17.74 -11.44
N PRO A 113 -6.10 -18.30 -10.21
CA PRO A 113 -6.77 -19.57 -9.92
C PRO A 113 -8.31 -19.44 -9.83
N LEU A 114 -8.87 -18.26 -10.10
CA LEU A 114 -10.29 -17.99 -10.02
C LEU A 114 -10.86 -17.63 -11.39
N ALA A 115 -12.09 -18.06 -11.65
CA ALA A 115 -12.92 -17.49 -12.70
C ALA A 115 -14.08 -16.72 -12.06
N VAL A 116 -14.35 -15.54 -12.59
CA VAL A 116 -15.38 -14.62 -12.09
C VAL A 116 -16.47 -14.50 -13.16
N THR A 117 -17.71 -14.76 -12.79
CA THR A 117 -18.89 -14.66 -13.68
C THR A 117 -19.92 -13.70 -13.09
N ALA A 118 -21.00 -13.43 -13.85
CA ALA A 118 -22.10 -12.59 -13.39
C ALA A 118 -22.76 -13.11 -12.10
N ASP A 119 -22.75 -14.43 -11.88
CA ASP A 119 -23.51 -15.09 -10.82
C ASP A 119 -22.64 -15.72 -9.72
N SER A 120 -21.34 -15.95 -9.97
CA SER A 120 -20.47 -16.65 -9.02
C SER A 120 -18.99 -16.37 -9.19
N ILE A 121 -18.21 -16.85 -8.21
CA ILE A 121 -16.76 -17.04 -8.33
C ILE A 121 -16.50 -18.56 -8.35
N GLU A 122 -15.70 -19.04 -9.29
CA GLU A 122 -15.31 -20.44 -9.42
C GLU A 122 -13.83 -20.60 -9.13
N ARG A 123 -13.46 -21.64 -8.37
CA ARG A 123 -12.07 -22.08 -8.27
C ARG A 123 -11.74 -22.98 -9.45
N LEU A 124 -10.77 -22.59 -10.27
CA LEU A 124 -10.39 -23.37 -11.46
C LEU A 124 -9.78 -24.74 -11.13
N ALA A 125 -9.23 -24.90 -9.93
CA ALA A 125 -8.57 -26.15 -9.52
C ALA A 125 -9.56 -27.31 -9.31
N ASP A 126 -10.77 -27.02 -8.81
CA ASP A 126 -11.76 -28.03 -8.43
C ASP A 126 -13.16 -27.77 -9.00
N GLY A 127 -13.36 -26.70 -9.77
CA GLY A 127 -14.64 -26.34 -10.38
C GLY A 127 -15.71 -25.95 -9.36
N VAL A 128 -15.35 -25.71 -8.10
CA VAL A 128 -16.33 -25.36 -7.08
C VAL A 128 -16.73 -23.90 -7.26
N HIS A 129 -18.04 -23.67 -7.31
CA HIS A 129 -18.64 -22.34 -7.44
C HIS A 129 -19.06 -21.80 -6.07
N LEU A 130 -18.77 -20.52 -5.83
CA LEU A 130 -19.29 -19.71 -4.73
C LEU A 130 -20.20 -18.64 -5.31
N PRO A 131 -21.53 -18.82 -5.19
CA PRO A 131 -22.46 -17.85 -5.76
C PRO A 131 -22.35 -16.52 -5.00
N TRP A 132 -22.64 -15.42 -5.71
CA TRP A 132 -22.34 -14.09 -5.20
C TRP A 132 -22.94 -13.86 -3.85
N GLU A 133 -24.19 -14.26 -3.57
CA GLU A 133 -24.91 -14.10 -2.30
C GLU A 133 -24.22 -14.76 -1.08
N ARG A 134 -23.31 -15.70 -1.30
CA ARG A 134 -22.55 -16.38 -0.23
C ARG A 134 -21.18 -15.75 0.06
N VAL A 135 -20.64 -14.89 -0.82
CA VAL A 135 -19.39 -14.10 -0.61
C VAL A 135 -19.49 -13.03 0.51
N ARG A 136 -19.18 -13.36 1.76
CA ARG A 136 -19.27 -12.42 2.90
C ARG A 136 -18.19 -11.32 2.90
N SER A 137 -16.96 -11.67 2.54
CA SER A 137 -15.81 -10.77 2.65
C SER A 137 -14.75 -11.11 1.63
N VAL A 138 -14.02 -10.10 1.17
CA VAL A 138 -12.85 -10.27 0.30
C VAL A 138 -11.72 -9.45 0.90
N ARG A 139 -10.59 -10.11 1.15
CA ARG A 139 -9.46 -9.49 1.86
C ARG A 139 -8.19 -9.65 1.06
N LEU A 140 -7.40 -8.59 0.98
CA LEU A 140 -6.03 -8.65 0.48
C LEU A 140 -5.10 -8.94 1.68
N VAL A 141 -4.24 -9.95 1.55
CA VAL A 141 -3.28 -10.38 2.59
C VAL A 141 -1.88 -10.34 2.00
N GLY A 142 -1.12 -9.29 2.30
CA GLY A 142 0.15 -9.04 1.61
C GLY A 142 -0.07 -8.46 0.21
N ASP A 143 0.90 -8.64 -0.69
CA ASP A 143 0.88 -8.01 -2.02
C ASP A 143 0.22 -8.89 -3.11
N ASP A 144 0.14 -10.20 -2.92
CA ASP A 144 -0.21 -11.16 -3.98
C ASP A 144 -1.30 -12.16 -3.60
N ARG A 145 -1.82 -12.13 -2.38
CA ARG A 145 -2.75 -13.15 -1.87
C ARG A 145 -4.09 -12.57 -1.47
N ILE A 146 -5.17 -13.22 -1.89
CA ILE A 146 -6.52 -12.85 -1.48
C ILE A 146 -7.15 -13.96 -0.63
N ILE A 147 -8.03 -13.56 0.29
CA ILE A 147 -8.89 -14.46 1.06
C ILE A 147 -10.34 -14.09 0.78
N ILE A 148 -11.11 -15.05 0.29
CA ILE A 148 -12.56 -14.92 0.07
C ILE A 148 -13.27 -15.69 1.17
N GLY A 149 -14.09 -14.99 1.95
CA GLY A 149 -14.87 -15.54 3.06
C GLY A 149 -16.31 -15.80 2.64
N GLU A 150 -16.88 -16.89 3.14
CA GLU A 150 -18.24 -17.32 2.85
C GLU A 150 -19.17 -17.09 4.06
N THR A 151 -20.43 -16.75 3.81
CA THR A 151 -21.47 -16.64 4.85
C THR A 151 -21.71 -18.01 5.50
N GLY A 152 -21.57 -18.08 6.83
CA GLY A 152 -21.69 -19.35 7.58
C GLY A 152 -20.42 -20.21 7.59
N GLY A 153 -19.42 -19.90 6.76
CA GLY A 153 -18.14 -20.60 6.74
C GLY A 153 -17.18 -20.08 7.82
N GLN A 154 -16.63 -20.98 8.65
CA GLN A 154 -15.55 -20.63 9.58
C GLN A 154 -14.16 -20.55 8.90
N ARG A 155 -14.00 -21.22 7.75
CA ARG A 155 -12.77 -21.19 6.95
C ARG A 155 -12.99 -20.30 5.72
N GLY A 156 -11.95 -19.59 5.28
CA GLY A 156 -12.00 -18.89 4.00
C GLY A 156 -12.30 -19.90 2.88
N TRP A 157 -13.27 -19.59 2.03
CA TRP A 157 -13.62 -20.42 0.87
C TRP A 157 -12.47 -20.48 -0.13
N PHE A 158 -11.73 -19.38 -0.27
CA PHE A 158 -10.47 -19.35 -1.03
C PHE A 158 -9.41 -18.59 -0.24
N SER A 159 -8.17 -19.09 -0.30
CA SER A 159 -6.98 -18.43 0.21
C SER A 159 -5.80 -18.85 -0.67
N GLY A 160 -5.27 -17.93 -1.47
CA GLY A 160 -4.24 -18.26 -2.44
C GLY A 160 -3.69 -17.04 -3.16
N ALA A 161 -2.54 -17.21 -3.80
CA ALA A 161 -1.93 -16.17 -4.61
C ALA A 161 -2.77 -15.93 -5.88
N VAL A 162 -2.94 -14.67 -6.25
CA VAL A 162 -3.68 -14.21 -7.42
C VAL A 162 -2.83 -13.15 -8.12
N PRO A 163 -2.47 -13.33 -9.40
CA PRO A 163 -1.85 -12.29 -10.19
C PRO A 163 -2.73 -11.03 -10.15
N ASP A 164 -2.15 -9.90 -9.80
CA ASP A 164 -2.87 -8.66 -9.50
C ASP A 164 -4.00 -8.84 -8.46
N ALA A 165 -3.62 -9.30 -7.27
CA ALA A 165 -4.53 -9.48 -6.14
C ALA A 165 -5.35 -8.21 -5.80
N LEU A 166 -4.78 -7.02 -6.00
CA LEU A 166 -5.49 -5.75 -5.79
C LEU A 166 -6.58 -5.52 -6.84
N GLY A 167 -6.27 -5.73 -8.13
CA GLY A 167 -7.25 -5.69 -9.21
C GLY A 167 -8.38 -6.71 -9.00
N ALA A 168 -8.03 -7.94 -8.60
CA ALA A 168 -8.98 -8.98 -8.27
C ALA A 168 -9.94 -8.56 -7.13
N VAL A 169 -9.42 -8.00 -6.03
CA VAL A 169 -10.24 -7.51 -4.92
C VAL A 169 -11.20 -6.41 -5.37
N ARG A 170 -10.72 -5.46 -6.19
CA ARG A 170 -11.55 -4.35 -6.71
C ARG A 170 -12.64 -4.85 -7.65
N LEU A 171 -12.31 -5.81 -8.53
CA LEU A 171 -13.26 -6.44 -9.44
C LEU A 171 -14.38 -7.14 -8.65
N ILE A 172 -14.00 -8.00 -7.69
CA ILE A 172 -14.94 -8.78 -6.87
C ILE A 172 -15.81 -7.84 -6.02
N ALA A 173 -15.23 -6.79 -5.45
CA ALA A 173 -15.96 -5.77 -4.70
C ALA A 173 -16.97 -4.99 -5.56
N GLY A 174 -16.60 -4.66 -6.79
CA GLY A 174 -17.48 -3.94 -7.73
C GLY A 174 -18.64 -4.79 -8.25
N LEU A 175 -18.47 -6.12 -8.31
CA LEU A 175 -19.55 -7.06 -8.65
C LEU A 175 -20.50 -7.32 -7.48
N ARG A 176 -20.00 -7.31 -6.23
CA ARG A 176 -20.83 -7.45 -5.02
C ARG A 176 -20.64 -6.28 -4.04
N PRO A 177 -21.46 -5.22 -4.13
CA PRO A 177 -21.37 -4.06 -3.25
C PRO A 177 -21.55 -4.37 -1.75
N THR A 178 -22.22 -5.49 -1.43
CA THR A 178 -22.49 -5.91 -0.04
C THR A 178 -21.36 -6.72 0.60
N ALA A 179 -20.35 -7.14 -0.16
CA ALA A 179 -19.18 -7.80 0.43
C ALA A 179 -18.34 -6.78 1.19
N SER A 180 -17.98 -7.12 2.43
CA SER A 180 -17.00 -6.32 3.17
C SER A 180 -15.62 -6.46 2.53
N VAL A 181 -15.06 -5.33 2.08
CA VAL A 181 -13.68 -5.25 1.57
C VAL A 181 -12.77 -4.83 2.71
N ILE A 182 -11.80 -5.67 3.05
CA ILE A 182 -10.81 -5.35 4.07
C ILE A 182 -9.45 -5.24 3.38
N MET A 183 -9.00 -4.00 3.23
CA MET A 183 -7.67 -3.69 2.70
C MET A 183 -6.65 -3.69 3.84
N PRO A 184 -5.40 -4.15 3.61
CA PRO A 184 -4.33 -3.99 4.57
C PRO A 184 -4.10 -2.51 4.82
N ASP A 185 -3.89 -2.14 6.09
CA ASP A 185 -3.53 -0.78 6.48
C ASP A 185 -2.20 -0.41 5.78
N PRO A 186 -2.15 0.65 4.94
CA PRO A 186 -0.95 1.02 4.20
C PRO A 186 0.25 1.34 5.13
N THR A 187 0.02 1.61 6.41
CA THR A 187 1.09 1.86 7.38
C THR A 187 1.80 0.59 7.86
N SER A 188 1.20 -0.60 7.66
CA SER A 188 1.74 -1.87 8.15
C SER A 188 2.94 -2.39 7.35
N GLY A 189 3.11 -1.97 6.09
CA GLY A 189 4.19 -2.42 5.20
C GLY A 189 5.56 -1.76 5.42
N HIS A 190 5.64 -0.65 6.16
CA HIS A 190 6.92 0.04 6.39
C HIS A 190 7.74 -0.52 7.56
N ALA A 191 7.12 -1.25 8.49
CA ALA A 191 7.84 -1.87 9.61
C ALA A 191 8.67 -3.11 9.18
N GLU A 192 8.33 -3.75 8.05
CA GLU A 192 8.94 -5.01 7.64
C GLU A 192 10.27 -4.84 6.89
N ARG A 193 10.56 -3.65 6.32
CA ARG A 193 11.82 -3.40 5.58
C ARG A 193 12.96 -2.81 6.42
N ALA A 194 12.72 -2.40 7.67
CA ALA A 194 13.75 -1.84 8.56
C ALA A 194 14.46 -2.89 9.44
N GLY A 195 14.15 -4.18 9.28
CA GLY A 195 14.64 -5.26 10.13
C GLY A 195 15.96 -5.93 9.71
N VAL A 196 16.72 -5.39 8.75
CA VAL A 196 18.09 -5.88 8.49
C VAL A 196 19.03 -5.18 9.47
N ARG A 197 19.04 -5.64 10.73
CA ARG A 197 20.10 -5.25 11.68
C ARG A 197 21.41 -5.87 11.20
N HIS A 198 22.33 -5.02 10.78
CA HIS A 198 23.76 -5.31 10.78
C HIS A 198 24.13 -5.92 12.15
N ARG A 199 24.57 -7.18 12.13
CA ARG A 199 25.39 -7.73 13.22
C ARG A 199 26.65 -6.86 13.31
N PRO A 200 27.01 -6.30 14.47
CA PRO A 200 28.34 -5.74 14.63
C PRO A 200 29.34 -6.89 14.59
N HIS A 201 30.07 -7.02 13.49
CA HIS A 201 31.29 -7.80 13.45
C HIS A 201 32.31 -7.11 14.35
N LEU A 202 32.37 -7.52 15.62
CA LEU A 202 33.56 -7.39 16.45
C LEU A 202 34.53 -8.51 16.06
N ALA A 203 35.17 -8.35 14.91
CA ALA A 203 36.39 -9.06 14.53
C ALA A 203 37.03 -8.33 13.34
N SER A 204 38.34 -8.08 13.44
CA SER A 204 39.24 -7.60 12.39
C SER A 204 39.36 -6.07 12.19
N LEU A 205 39.83 -5.38 13.25
CA LEU A 205 40.67 -4.18 13.09
C LEU A 205 42.13 -4.63 12.86
N ALA A 206 42.44 -5.06 11.65
CA ALA A 206 43.83 -5.19 11.18
C ALA A 206 43.83 -5.22 9.65
N GLY A 207 44.35 -4.17 9.03
CA GLY A 207 44.82 -4.23 7.64
C GLY A 207 43.97 -3.51 6.59
N LEU A 208 43.81 -2.19 6.69
CA LEU A 208 43.60 -1.33 5.51
C LEU A 208 44.29 0.04 5.69
N ALA A 209 45.60 -0.01 5.91
CA ALA A 209 46.51 1.12 5.74
C ALA A 209 47.57 0.73 4.69
N ALA A 210 47.13 0.43 3.47
CA ALA A 210 48.02 0.16 2.33
C ALA A 210 47.24 0.22 1.00
N LEU A 211 46.73 1.41 0.64
CA LEU A 211 46.32 1.71 -0.75
C LEU A 211 46.22 3.22 -0.97
N ALA A 212 47.20 3.95 -0.43
CA ALA A 212 47.60 5.24 -0.93
C ALA A 212 48.94 5.01 -1.62
N LEU A 213 48.92 4.94 -2.95
CA LEU A 213 50.03 5.14 -3.91
C LEU A 213 49.67 4.39 -5.20
N LEU A 214 49.13 5.10 -6.19
CA LEU A 214 49.65 5.11 -7.57
C LEU A 214 49.03 6.30 -8.34
N PRO A 215 49.79 6.91 -9.26
CA PRO A 215 49.52 8.21 -9.88
C PRO A 215 48.60 8.11 -11.10
N GLY A 216 48.08 9.26 -11.51
CA GLY A 216 47.10 9.41 -12.58
C GLY A 216 47.62 9.18 -14.00
N VAL A 217 46.65 9.00 -14.90
CA VAL A 217 46.79 9.28 -16.32
C VAL A 217 45.53 10.05 -16.76
N ALA A 218 45.76 11.28 -17.22
CA ALA A 218 44.78 12.15 -17.81
C ALA A 218 44.41 11.67 -19.22
N TYR A 219 43.15 11.84 -19.61
CA TYR A 219 42.80 12.10 -21.01
C TYR A 219 41.65 13.11 -21.07
N ALA A 220 41.99 14.30 -21.55
CA ALA A 220 41.06 15.31 -22.05
C ALA A 220 40.96 15.14 -23.57
N VAL A 221 39.74 15.13 -24.12
CA VAL A 221 39.51 15.46 -25.54
C VAL A 221 38.31 16.40 -25.63
N VAL A 222 38.59 17.53 -26.25
CA VAL A 222 37.72 18.66 -26.59
C VAL A 222 36.88 18.33 -27.83
N GLY A 223 35.66 18.89 -27.94
CA GLY A 223 35.00 19.05 -29.24
C GLY A 223 33.53 19.49 -29.17
N PRO A 224 33.17 20.71 -29.64
CA PRO A 224 31.81 21.23 -29.67
C PRO A 224 31.16 21.13 -31.07
N VAL A 225 29.86 20.83 -31.13
CA VAL A 225 28.99 20.93 -32.31
C VAL A 225 27.57 21.13 -31.77
N GLY A 226 26.73 22.09 -32.13
CA GLY A 226 26.74 23.14 -33.14
C GLY A 226 25.28 23.62 -33.24
N ASP A 227 25.05 24.93 -33.09
CA ASP A 227 23.73 25.54 -33.27
C ASP A 227 23.26 25.47 -34.72
N LYS A 228 21.98 25.15 -34.93
CA LYS A 228 21.22 25.58 -36.11
C LYS A 228 19.81 25.96 -35.69
N GLY A 229 19.55 27.27 -35.70
CA GLY A 229 18.19 27.79 -35.84
C GLY A 229 17.66 27.55 -37.26
N SER A 230 16.34 27.50 -37.40
CA SER A 230 15.67 28.01 -38.59
C SER A 230 14.20 28.31 -38.29
N ALA A 231 13.80 29.48 -38.76
CA ALA A 231 12.48 30.08 -38.68
C ALA A 231 11.42 29.37 -39.53
N GLY A 232 10.14 29.68 -39.29
CA GLY A 232 9.05 29.36 -40.21
C GLY A 232 7.65 29.68 -39.68
N SER A 233 7.19 30.90 -39.94
CA SER A 233 5.79 31.34 -39.80
C SER A 233 4.82 30.60 -40.71
N ALA A 234 3.54 30.46 -40.30
CA ALA A 234 2.30 30.69 -41.07
C ALA A 234 1.12 30.01 -40.33
N SER A 235 0.11 30.72 -39.81
CA SER A 235 -1.11 31.17 -40.52
C SER A 235 -1.85 30.05 -41.27
N THR A 236 -3.12 29.77 -40.89
CA THR A 236 -4.34 30.01 -41.71
C THR A 236 -5.54 29.18 -41.21
N ARG A 237 -6.50 29.86 -40.58
CA ARG A 237 -7.98 29.79 -40.71
C ARG A 237 -8.79 28.46 -40.55
N PRO A 238 -10.12 28.57 -40.35
CA PRO A 238 -10.98 27.59 -39.70
C PRO A 238 -11.85 26.79 -40.68
N ALA A 239 -12.43 25.70 -40.18
CA ALA A 239 -13.55 25.02 -40.83
C ALA A 239 -14.65 24.74 -39.80
N ALA A 240 -15.86 24.99 -40.26
CA ALA A 240 -17.11 25.03 -39.53
C ALA A 240 -17.90 23.71 -39.65
N LEU A 241 -19.05 23.70 -38.94
CA LEU A 241 -20.29 22.93 -39.17
C LEU A 241 -20.50 21.62 -38.35
N SER A 242 -21.33 21.77 -37.31
CA SER A 242 -22.62 21.09 -36.98
C SER A 242 -22.82 19.60 -37.34
N PRO A 243 -23.49 18.82 -36.47
CA PRO A 243 -24.96 18.85 -36.47
C PRO A 243 -25.64 18.77 -35.09
N SER A 244 -26.85 19.33 -35.10
CA SER A 244 -27.91 19.21 -34.12
C SER A 244 -28.26 17.75 -33.79
N GLY A 245 -28.36 17.45 -32.50
CA GLY A 245 -28.95 16.23 -31.97
C GLY A 245 -29.80 16.56 -30.76
N THR A 246 -31.06 16.94 -31.00
CA THR A 246 -32.08 17.16 -29.97
C THR A 246 -32.54 15.80 -29.44
N GLY A 247 -31.72 15.18 -28.60
CA GLY A 247 -32.10 14.04 -27.78
C GLY A 247 -32.39 14.54 -26.38
N SER A 248 -33.67 14.56 -25.99
CA SER A 248 -34.12 14.81 -24.62
C SER A 248 -33.55 13.75 -23.70
N SER A 249 -32.31 13.98 -23.26
CA SER A 249 -31.65 13.19 -22.24
C SER A 249 -32.40 13.42 -20.92
N PRO A 250 -32.61 12.36 -20.12
CA PRO A 250 -33.20 12.52 -18.79
C PRO A 250 -32.35 13.55 -18.04
N THR A 251 -32.98 14.63 -17.59
CA THR A 251 -32.37 15.68 -16.78
C THR A 251 -31.68 15.01 -15.60
N ALA A 252 -30.36 14.77 -15.75
CA ALA A 252 -29.53 14.27 -14.68
C ALA A 252 -29.70 15.26 -13.53
N SER A 253 -30.21 14.78 -12.39
CA SER A 253 -30.26 15.58 -11.17
C SER A 253 -28.89 16.22 -11.00
N PRO A 254 -28.81 17.57 -10.93
CA PRO A 254 -27.53 18.26 -10.90
C PRO A 254 -26.72 17.68 -9.76
N SER A 255 -25.56 17.11 -10.10
CA SER A 255 -24.62 16.62 -9.10
C SER A 255 -24.36 17.77 -8.12
N PRO A 256 -24.61 17.60 -6.82
CA PRO A 256 -24.54 18.70 -5.87
C PRO A 256 -23.14 19.32 -5.95
N SER A 257 -23.08 20.61 -6.31
CA SER A 257 -21.82 21.33 -6.39
C SER A 257 -21.04 21.16 -5.08
N PRO A 258 -19.73 20.92 -5.13
CA PRO A 258 -18.89 20.80 -3.94
C PRO A 258 -19.15 21.98 -3.00
N ARG A 259 -19.58 21.71 -1.77
CA ARG A 259 -19.75 22.76 -0.76
C ARG A 259 -18.36 23.22 -0.34
N PRO A 260 -17.99 24.50 -0.54
CA PRO A 260 -16.67 24.98 -0.16
C PRO A 260 -16.40 24.72 1.33
N GLY A 261 -15.26 24.09 1.64
CA GLY A 261 -14.80 23.86 3.01
C GLY A 261 -15.35 22.61 3.71
N LEU A 262 -16.09 21.75 3.00
CA LEU A 262 -16.41 20.39 3.45
C LEU A 262 -15.48 19.38 2.76
N PRO A 263 -14.99 18.33 3.44
CA PRO A 263 -14.22 17.28 2.77
C PRO A 263 -15.09 16.45 1.81
N GLU A 264 -14.47 15.86 0.78
CA GLU A 264 -15.18 14.97 -0.16
C GLU A 264 -15.56 13.64 0.50
N THR A 265 -14.73 13.17 1.43
CA THR A 265 -14.95 11.91 2.16
C THR A 265 -14.75 12.07 3.66
N VAL A 266 -15.41 11.22 4.44
CA VAL A 266 -15.27 11.24 5.92
C VAL A 266 -13.84 10.95 6.38
N TYR A 267 -13.01 10.29 5.57
CA TYR A 267 -11.61 9.98 5.90
C TYR A 267 -10.71 11.21 5.97
N GLU A 268 -11.05 12.27 5.24
CA GLU A 268 -10.29 13.51 5.24
C GLU A 268 -10.40 14.26 6.59
N TYR A 269 -11.41 13.98 7.41
CA TYR A 269 -11.51 14.50 8.77
C TYR A 269 -10.30 14.14 9.66
N SER A 270 -9.47 13.18 9.26
CA SER A 270 -8.14 12.94 9.86
C SER A 270 -7.26 14.20 9.93
N ALA A 271 -7.44 15.18 9.02
CA ALA A 271 -6.71 16.44 9.06
C ALA A 271 -7.02 17.29 10.32
N ALA A 272 -8.20 17.12 10.93
CA ALA A 272 -8.53 17.77 12.20
C ALA A 272 -7.57 17.33 13.32
N CYS A 273 -7.03 16.11 13.26
CA CYS A 273 -6.07 15.61 14.24
C CYS A 273 -4.70 16.28 14.20
N VAL A 274 -4.38 16.96 13.11
CA VAL A 274 -3.19 17.83 12.98
C VAL A 274 -3.55 19.32 13.05
N GLY A 275 -4.77 19.65 13.49
CA GLY A 275 -5.21 21.03 13.74
C GLY A 275 -5.87 21.74 12.55
N ARG A 276 -6.22 21.01 11.48
CA ARG A 276 -6.91 21.59 10.31
C ARG A 276 -8.42 21.39 10.40
N GLY A 277 -9.16 22.47 10.64
CA GLY A 277 -10.63 22.45 10.64
C GLY A 277 -11.23 22.49 9.24
N PHE A 278 -12.52 22.16 9.14
CA PHE A 278 -13.31 22.16 7.91
C PHE A 278 -14.44 23.20 8.03
N PRO A 279 -14.27 24.44 7.53
CA PRO A 279 -15.23 25.52 7.78
C PRO A 279 -16.68 25.24 7.35
N GLY A 280 -16.88 24.32 6.39
CA GLY A 280 -18.19 23.87 5.90
C GLY A 280 -18.82 22.75 6.73
N ALA A 281 -18.10 22.15 7.68
CA ALA A 281 -18.65 21.18 8.62
C ALA A 281 -19.61 21.85 9.62
N PRO A 282 -20.64 21.13 10.10
CA PRO A 282 -21.55 21.65 11.12
C PRO A 282 -20.78 22.02 12.40
N PRO A 283 -21.10 23.17 13.03
CA PRO A 283 -20.51 23.54 14.31
C PRO A 283 -20.98 22.57 15.40
N TYR A 284 -20.13 22.34 16.40
CA TYR A 284 -20.51 21.52 17.56
C TYR A 284 -21.49 22.27 18.46
N GLN A 285 -22.66 21.66 18.74
CA GLN A 285 -23.76 22.31 19.47
C GLN A 285 -23.89 21.92 20.95
N GLY A 286 -22.93 21.20 21.52
CA GLY A 286 -22.95 20.78 22.93
C GLY A 286 -23.50 19.36 23.12
N ALA A 287 -24.51 19.17 23.97
CA ALA A 287 -25.06 17.85 24.28
C ALA A 287 -25.55 17.12 23.00
N GLY A 288 -25.37 15.81 22.95
CA GLY A 288 -25.62 14.96 21.78
C GLY A 288 -27.09 14.85 21.35
N PRO A 289 -27.39 14.05 20.29
CA PRO A 289 -26.45 13.17 19.61
C PRO A 289 -25.72 13.83 18.44
N HIS A 290 -24.42 13.54 18.30
CA HIS A 290 -23.57 14.10 17.24
C HIS A 290 -22.77 13.01 16.52
N PRO A 291 -22.94 12.83 15.20
CA PRO A 291 -22.07 11.93 14.44
C PRO A 291 -20.60 12.33 14.55
N ILE A 292 -19.75 11.34 14.77
CA ILE A 292 -18.31 11.51 14.96
C ILE A 292 -17.50 10.70 13.94
N TYR A 293 -16.29 11.19 13.67
CA TYR A 293 -15.25 10.43 12.99
C TYR A 293 -14.15 10.05 13.98
N VAL A 294 -13.80 8.76 14.06
CA VAL A 294 -12.73 8.26 14.95
C VAL A 294 -11.50 7.90 14.12
N HIS A 295 -10.39 8.60 14.35
CA HIS A 295 -9.13 8.39 13.63
C HIS A 295 -8.13 7.58 14.45
N ASN A 296 -7.49 6.57 13.83
CA ASN A 296 -6.41 5.75 14.38
C ASN A 296 -6.71 5.02 15.71
N GLY A 297 -7.98 4.69 15.98
CA GLY A 297 -8.36 4.02 17.22
C GLY A 297 -8.19 2.50 17.20
N GLY A 298 -8.35 1.86 16.04
CA GLY A 298 -8.50 0.40 15.95
C GLY A 298 -9.68 -0.15 16.78
N VAL A 299 -10.54 0.76 17.25
CA VAL A 299 -11.69 0.55 18.13
C VAL A 299 -12.81 1.36 17.49
N ARG A 300 -13.95 0.69 17.28
CA ARG A 300 -15.16 1.28 16.70
C ARG A 300 -16.14 1.51 17.84
N GLY A 301 -16.76 2.69 17.86
CA GLY A 301 -17.88 2.95 18.77
C GLY A 301 -19.14 2.23 18.29
N PRO A 302 -20.27 2.45 18.97
CA PRO A 302 -21.58 2.11 18.44
C PRO A 302 -21.78 2.63 17.01
N ASP A 303 -22.46 1.86 16.16
CA ASP A 303 -22.71 2.26 14.77
C ASP A 303 -23.52 3.56 14.65
N SER A 304 -24.36 3.86 15.65
CA SER A 304 -25.14 5.10 15.75
C SER A 304 -24.28 6.35 15.84
N TRP A 305 -23.03 6.23 16.26
CA TRP A 305 -22.10 7.35 16.36
C TRP A 305 -21.48 7.73 15.02
N HIS A 306 -21.60 6.88 14.00
CA HIS A 306 -20.90 7.03 12.73
C HIS A 306 -21.84 7.54 11.63
N SER A 307 -21.30 8.36 10.72
CA SER A 307 -21.98 8.74 9.48
C SER A 307 -21.01 8.65 8.31
N GLU A 308 -21.52 8.19 7.17
CA GLU A 308 -20.80 8.22 5.89
C GLU A 308 -20.93 9.58 5.19
N ASP A 309 -21.85 10.44 5.64
CA ASP A 309 -22.07 11.77 5.10
C ASP A 309 -21.13 12.78 5.77
N PRO A 310 -20.15 13.35 5.05
CA PRO A 310 -19.23 14.31 5.63
C PRO A 310 -19.93 15.55 6.19
N ALA A 311 -21.10 15.92 5.68
CA ALA A 311 -21.86 17.09 6.13
C ALA A 311 -22.52 16.91 7.51
N LYS A 312 -22.51 15.68 8.07
CA LYS A 312 -23.10 15.39 9.39
C LYS A 312 -22.08 15.30 10.53
N ILE A 313 -20.79 15.21 10.20
CA ILE A 313 -19.73 15.04 11.20
C ILE A 313 -19.47 16.36 11.94
N GLN A 314 -19.70 16.38 13.25
CA GLN A 314 -19.44 17.55 14.10
C GLN A 314 -18.16 17.41 14.93
N LEU A 315 -17.78 16.17 15.27
CA LEU A 315 -16.64 15.88 16.13
C LEU A 315 -15.67 14.91 15.46
N VAL A 316 -14.38 15.12 15.73
CA VAL A 316 -13.30 14.21 15.35
C VAL A 316 -12.59 13.74 16.60
N VAL A 317 -12.52 12.42 16.79
CA VAL A 317 -11.81 11.79 17.90
C VAL A 317 -10.47 11.30 17.40
N CYS A 318 -9.42 11.95 17.86
CA CYS A 318 -8.05 11.65 17.50
C CYS A 318 -7.42 10.72 18.54
N VAL A 319 -7.16 9.48 18.14
CA VAL A 319 -6.60 8.47 19.04
C VAL A 319 -5.10 8.32 18.80
N LYS A 320 -4.31 8.42 19.87
CA LYS A 320 -2.90 8.04 19.91
C LYS A 320 -2.73 6.90 20.90
N SER A 321 -2.06 5.83 20.50
CA SER A 321 -1.75 4.70 21.37
C SER A 321 -0.25 4.64 21.68
N SER A 322 0.07 4.02 22.82
CA SER A 322 1.43 3.69 23.24
C SER A 322 1.42 2.37 24.01
N GLU A 323 2.54 1.67 24.01
CA GLU A 323 2.71 0.44 24.78
C GLU A 323 3.08 0.75 26.24
N GLY A 324 2.48 0.00 27.16
CA GLY A 324 2.77 0.01 28.58
C GLY A 324 3.49 -1.26 29.03
N ARG A 325 3.25 -1.68 30.27
CA ARG A 325 3.86 -2.89 30.85
C ARG A 325 3.32 -4.17 30.19
N VAL A 326 4.12 -5.24 30.24
CA VAL A 326 3.65 -6.60 29.93
C VAL A 326 2.58 -7.00 30.94
N LEU A 327 1.47 -7.55 30.45
CA LEU A 327 0.33 -8.04 31.22
C LEU A 327 0.37 -9.55 31.38
N LYS A 328 0.63 -10.28 30.28
CA LYS A 328 0.70 -11.75 30.24
C LYS A 328 1.38 -12.22 28.95
N LYS A 329 1.65 -13.52 28.85
CA LYS A 329 2.07 -14.18 27.62
C LYS A 329 0.87 -14.84 26.93
N CYS A 330 0.86 -14.79 25.61
CA CYS A 330 -0.12 -15.42 24.73
C CYS A 330 0.57 -16.56 23.98
N GLU A 331 0.21 -17.79 24.32
CA GLU A 331 0.81 -19.00 23.75
C GLU A 331 -0.08 -19.54 22.61
N TYR A 332 0.54 -19.89 21.50
CA TYR A 332 -0.11 -20.34 20.28
C TYR A 332 0.49 -21.66 19.84
N HIS A 333 -0.35 -22.69 19.76
CA HIS A 333 0.04 -24.00 19.24
C HIS A 333 -0.58 -24.17 17.84
N GLY A 334 0.27 -24.15 16.81
CA GLY A 334 -0.14 -24.48 15.45
C GLY A 334 -0.05 -25.98 15.20
N ILE A 335 -0.93 -26.52 14.35
CA ILE A 335 -0.81 -27.91 13.89
C ILE A 335 0.50 -28.02 13.10
N GLY A 336 1.45 -28.82 13.61
CA GLY A 336 2.72 -29.11 12.94
C GLY A 336 3.76 -27.97 12.97
N ARG A 337 3.63 -27.00 13.89
CA ARG A 337 4.65 -25.95 14.09
C ARG A 337 5.02 -25.84 15.56
N GLU A 338 6.26 -25.40 15.81
CA GLU A 338 6.69 -25.01 17.14
C GLU A 338 5.76 -23.91 17.69
N GLY A 339 5.44 -23.99 18.99
CA GLY A 339 4.55 -23.03 19.62
C GLY A 339 5.13 -21.63 19.57
N VAL A 340 4.30 -20.63 19.29
CA VAL A 340 4.71 -19.22 19.31
C VAL A 340 4.18 -18.58 20.58
N THR A 341 5.05 -17.89 21.32
CA THR A 341 4.66 -17.10 22.49
C THR A 341 4.81 -15.62 22.16
N GLN A 342 3.79 -14.83 22.44
CA GLN A 342 3.80 -13.37 22.27
C GLN A 342 3.46 -12.67 23.58
N ASP A 343 4.15 -11.58 23.89
CA ASP A 343 3.80 -10.76 25.05
C ASP A 343 2.53 -9.92 24.76
N MET A 344 1.54 -10.00 25.65
CA MET A 344 0.43 -9.03 25.72
C MET A 344 0.87 -7.85 26.58
N VAL A 345 1.00 -6.66 26.00
CA VAL A 345 1.29 -5.40 26.69
C VAL A 345 0.04 -4.55 26.87
N LEU A 346 0.05 -3.71 27.90
CA LEU A 346 -1.02 -2.74 28.16
C LEU A 346 -1.03 -1.66 27.07
N GLY A 347 -2.12 -1.51 26.33
CA GLY A 347 -2.31 -0.35 25.46
C GLY A 347 -2.72 0.88 26.26
N ARG A 348 -2.01 1.99 26.10
CA ARG A 348 -2.33 3.29 26.69
C ARG A 348 -2.78 4.24 25.59
N TYR A 349 -3.99 4.77 25.70
CA TYR A 349 -4.65 5.57 24.68
C TYR A 349 -4.84 7.00 25.16
N ARG A 350 -4.44 7.96 24.33
CA ARG A 350 -4.75 9.39 24.48
C ARG A 350 -5.77 9.76 23.41
N LEU A 351 -6.99 10.10 23.84
CA LEU A 351 -8.06 10.52 22.96
C LEU A 351 -8.18 12.04 23.05
N VAL A 352 -8.18 12.71 21.91
CA VAL A 352 -8.41 14.16 21.80
C VAL A 352 -9.65 14.37 20.95
N VAL A 353 -10.72 14.88 21.56
CA VAL A 353 -11.96 15.24 20.87
C VAL A 353 -11.82 16.66 20.34
N ARG A 354 -12.01 16.84 19.03
CA ARG A 354 -11.93 18.13 18.35
C ARG A 354 -13.23 18.44 17.64
N GLU A 355 -13.57 19.72 17.57
CA GLU A 355 -14.62 20.20 16.67
C GLU A 355 -14.16 20.03 15.22
N ALA A 356 -14.97 19.38 14.38
CA ALA A 356 -14.64 19.15 12.97
C ALA A 356 -14.45 20.48 12.21
N ARG A 357 -15.28 21.48 12.53
CA ARG A 357 -15.28 22.78 11.86
C ARG A 357 -14.02 23.61 12.07
N THR A 358 -13.54 23.67 13.31
CA THR A 358 -12.45 24.57 13.71
C THR A 358 -11.17 23.83 14.11
N ALA A 359 -11.23 22.50 14.24
CA ALA A 359 -10.22 21.67 14.88
C ALA A 359 -9.90 22.07 16.34
N LYS A 360 -10.72 22.90 16.99
CA LYS A 360 -10.57 23.27 18.40
C LYS A 360 -10.70 22.03 19.29
N VAL A 361 -9.80 21.89 20.26
CA VAL A 361 -9.89 20.82 21.27
C VAL A 361 -11.07 21.08 22.19
N ILE A 362 -11.97 20.10 22.29
CA ILE A 362 -13.13 20.10 23.18
C ILE A 362 -12.78 19.34 24.46
N ALA A 363 -12.17 18.17 24.32
CA ALA A 363 -11.82 17.31 25.44
C ALA A 363 -10.55 16.51 25.16
N GLU A 364 -9.86 16.14 26.24
CA GLU A 364 -8.74 15.21 26.21
C GLU A 364 -8.88 14.21 27.35
N MET A 365 -8.65 12.93 27.06
CA MET A 365 -8.74 11.84 28.03
C MET A 365 -7.69 10.78 27.78
N ARG A 366 -7.36 10.05 28.86
CA ARG A 366 -6.42 8.94 28.83
C ARG A 366 -7.11 7.68 29.31
N LEU A 367 -7.00 6.60 28.53
CA LEU A 367 -7.63 5.33 28.79
C LEU A 367 -6.60 4.20 28.67
N ASP A 368 -6.71 3.21 29.54
CA ASP A 368 -5.96 1.96 29.46
C ASP A 368 -6.84 0.89 28.80
N GLY A 369 -6.29 0.13 27.85
CA GLY A 369 -7.06 -0.90 27.14
C GLY A 369 -7.52 -2.02 28.07
N ALA A 370 -8.84 -2.18 28.25
CA ALA A 370 -9.44 -3.23 29.08
C ALA A 370 -9.54 -4.58 28.36
N ASN A 371 -9.60 -4.60 27.03
CA ASN A 371 -9.63 -5.84 26.27
C ASN A 371 -8.23 -6.48 26.24
N ARG A 372 -8.06 -7.51 27.07
CA ARG A 372 -6.80 -8.26 27.26
C ARG A 372 -6.88 -9.68 26.68
N TYR A 373 -7.76 -9.92 25.73
CA TYR A 373 -7.86 -11.22 25.08
C TYR A 373 -6.69 -11.43 24.13
N CYS A 374 -5.99 -12.55 24.29
CA CYS A 374 -5.06 -13.01 23.27
C CYS A 374 -5.87 -13.26 21.99
N ARG A 375 -5.31 -12.96 20.81
CA ARG A 375 -5.93 -13.38 19.54
C ARG A 375 -6.20 -14.88 19.59
N LEU A 376 -7.26 -15.35 18.93
CA LEU A 376 -7.60 -16.79 18.88
C LEU A 376 -6.62 -17.60 18.00
N GLY A 377 -5.92 -16.92 17.10
CA GLY A 377 -4.89 -17.52 16.25
C GLY A 377 -4.05 -16.44 15.60
N LEU A 378 -2.89 -16.83 15.08
CA LEU A 378 -1.99 -15.97 14.32
C LEU A 378 -2.11 -16.33 12.85
N VAL A 379 -2.34 -15.34 11.97
CA VAL A 379 -2.48 -15.56 10.53
C VAL A 379 -1.23 -15.06 9.81
N GLY A 380 -0.59 -15.90 9.00
CA GLY A 380 0.58 -15.50 8.19
C GLY A 380 1.77 -15.02 9.03
N GLY A 381 2.44 -13.95 8.57
CA GLY A 381 3.61 -13.32 9.22
C GLY A 381 3.37 -12.71 10.60
N GLU A 382 2.16 -12.86 11.16
CA GLU A 382 1.88 -12.50 12.55
C GLU A 382 2.48 -13.48 13.56
N ALA A 383 2.86 -14.69 13.12
CA ALA A 383 3.51 -15.72 13.92
C ALA A 383 5.01 -15.43 14.18
N SER A 384 5.31 -14.23 14.67
CA SER A 384 6.65 -13.86 15.11
C SER A 384 6.67 -13.79 16.65
N PRO A 385 7.66 -14.40 17.32
CA PRO A 385 7.79 -14.33 18.78
C PRO A 385 8.12 -12.90 19.26
N ASP A 386 8.73 -12.08 18.42
CA ASP A 386 9.07 -10.69 18.75
C ASP A 386 7.87 -9.74 18.62
N ARG A 387 6.75 -10.20 18.02
CA ARG A 387 5.54 -9.39 17.95
C ARG A 387 4.81 -9.40 19.29
N ARG A 388 4.44 -8.21 19.71
CA ARG A 388 3.61 -7.98 20.90
C ARG A 388 2.15 -7.81 20.51
N GLN A 389 1.28 -8.24 21.40
CA GLN A 389 -0.14 -7.92 21.35
C GLN A 389 -0.41 -6.75 22.29
N VAL A 390 -1.24 -5.80 21.87
CA VAL A 390 -1.56 -4.62 22.66
C VAL A 390 -3.00 -4.74 23.12
N SER A 391 -3.26 -4.57 24.43
CA SER A 391 -4.63 -4.55 24.95
C SER A 391 -5.42 -3.38 24.34
N LYS A 392 -6.66 -3.63 23.94
CA LYS A 392 -7.48 -2.65 23.22
C LYS A 392 -8.51 -1.98 24.14
N LEU A 393 -8.98 -0.78 23.78
CA LEU A 393 -10.17 -0.22 24.41
C LEU A 393 -11.38 -1.11 24.11
N SER A 394 -12.26 -1.30 25.08
CA SER A 394 -13.56 -1.92 24.83
C SER A 394 -14.57 -0.88 24.32
N THR A 395 -15.67 -1.35 23.73
CA THR A 395 -16.75 -0.46 23.29
C THR A 395 -17.36 0.27 24.48
N GLU A 396 -17.51 -0.40 25.62
CA GLU A 396 -18.04 0.17 26.87
C GLU A 396 -17.13 1.28 27.41
N GLN A 397 -15.80 1.08 27.40
CA GLN A 397 -14.84 2.13 27.79
C GLN A 397 -14.95 3.36 26.88
N LEU A 398 -15.19 3.13 25.58
CA LEU A 398 -15.34 4.23 24.64
C LEU A 398 -16.67 4.96 24.84
N GLN A 399 -17.76 4.23 25.08
CA GLN A 399 -19.08 4.76 25.45
C GLN A 399 -19.04 5.57 26.74
N GLU A 400 -18.45 5.05 27.80
CA GLU A 400 -18.30 5.77 29.06
C GLU A 400 -17.51 7.07 28.89
N ALA A 401 -16.42 7.02 28.11
CA ALA A 401 -15.53 8.17 27.94
C ALA A 401 -16.09 9.24 26.99
N LEU A 402 -16.76 8.83 25.91
CA LEU A 402 -17.23 9.73 24.85
C LEU A 402 -18.74 9.99 24.86
N GLY A 403 -19.54 9.19 25.57
CA GLY A 403 -21.00 9.25 25.55
C GLY A 403 -21.55 10.65 25.81
N GLN A 404 -20.99 11.38 26.77
CA GLN A 404 -21.38 12.76 27.07
C GLN A 404 -21.25 13.75 25.89
N TYR A 405 -20.42 13.44 24.89
CA TYR A 405 -20.23 14.27 23.69
C TYR A 405 -21.03 13.79 22.49
N VAL A 406 -21.46 12.53 22.48
CA VAL A 406 -21.95 11.83 21.29
C VAL A 406 -23.41 11.39 21.43
N GLU A 407 -23.88 11.17 22.65
CA GLU A 407 -25.21 10.66 22.98
C GLU A 407 -26.06 11.76 23.64
N HIS A 408 -27.38 11.64 23.53
CA HIS A 408 -28.29 12.47 24.31
C HIS A 408 -28.32 11.92 25.75
N PRO A 409 -28.30 12.77 26.80
CA PRO A 409 -28.40 12.31 28.19
C PRO A 409 -29.68 11.54 28.54
N ASP A 410 -30.68 11.50 27.64
CA ASP A 410 -32.01 10.93 27.86
C ASP A 410 -32.34 9.74 26.93
N ALA A 411 -31.35 9.18 26.23
CA ALA A 411 -31.53 8.13 25.23
C ALA A 411 -31.32 6.70 25.77
#